data_AF-A0A8F5VQH2-F1
#
_entry.id   AF-A0A8F5VQH2-F1
#
_cell.length_a   1.000
_cell.length_b   1.000
_cell.length_c   1.000
_cell.angle_alpha   90.00
_cell.angle_beta   90.00
_cell.angle_gamma   90.00
#
_symmetry.space_group_name_H-M   'P 1'
#
loop_
_entity.id
_entity.type
_entity.pdbx_description
1 polymer ?
#
loop_
_entity_poly.entity_id
_entity_poly.type
_entity_poly.pdbx_seq_one_letter_code
_entity_poly.pdbx_strand_id
1 'polypeptide(L)'
;MNTLDYVPDIWYMIAGRIAPPICCTNPTPFHRAFSMAMIEVSKKDGDLDRAVSLLQEIIASVPPEWMVFEQAGQLLNVIGWRTQYHKEWFPPDRKVRSFKPGVCGPHVAHAYALMQTGADDDALHLVSRIIHEGVPGSDDIYMASLIRTAIYICQGRIDMGEEELRLIHQT
;
A
#
# COMPACT_ATOMS: atom_id res chain seq x y z
N MET A 1 -13.49 12.29 12.00
CA MET A 1 -12.21 11.55 12.04
C MET A 1 -11.33 12.09 10.93
N ASN A 2 -10.01 12.13 11.12
CA ASN A 2 -9.08 12.78 10.19
C ASN A 2 -8.53 11.75 9.19
N THR A 3 -8.34 12.10 7.92
CA THR A 3 -7.80 11.19 6.87
C THR A 3 -6.45 10.58 7.25
N LEU A 4 -5.68 11.28 8.09
CA LEU A 4 -4.45 10.81 8.72
C LEU A 4 -4.62 9.51 9.53
N ASP A 5 -5.83 9.13 9.92
CA ASP A 5 -6.05 7.98 10.78
C ASP A 5 -5.89 6.62 10.09
N TYR A 6 -5.96 6.56 8.75
CA TYR A 6 -5.84 5.30 7.96
C TYR A 6 -4.54 5.19 7.16
N VAL A 7 -3.73 6.24 7.13
CA VAL A 7 -2.43 6.25 6.44
C VAL A 7 -1.52 5.10 6.92
N PRO A 8 -1.41 4.79 8.23
CA PRO A 8 -0.65 3.63 8.68
C PRO A 8 -1.20 2.32 8.11
N ASP A 9 -2.51 2.11 8.15
CA ASP A 9 -3.16 0.88 7.68
C ASP A 9 -2.83 0.63 6.19
N ILE A 10 -2.97 1.67 5.36
CA ILE A 10 -2.64 1.60 3.93
C ILE A 10 -1.15 1.36 3.71
N TRP A 11 -0.27 2.07 4.41
CA TRP A 11 1.17 1.85 4.31
C TRP A 11 1.52 0.39 4.60
N TYR A 12 0.99 -0.19 5.69
CA TYR A 12 1.32 -1.58 6.03
C TYR A 12 0.74 -2.59 5.02
N MET A 13 -0.42 -2.32 4.43
CA MET A 13 -0.95 -3.14 3.32
C MET A 13 -0.03 -3.09 2.10
N ILE A 14 0.38 -1.90 1.68
CA ILE A 14 1.29 -1.71 0.54
C ILE A 14 2.66 -2.32 0.84
N ALA A 15 3.21 -2.06 2.03
CA ALA A 15 4.49 -2.60 2.46
C ALA A 15 4.50 -4.13 2.46
N GLY A 16 3.39 -4.78 2.88
CA GLY A 16 3.23 -6.22 2.78
C GLY A 16 3.29 -6.74 1.34
N ARG A 17 2.66 -6.03 0.41
CA ARG A 17 2.64 -6.38 -1.03
C ARG A 17 4.03 -6.24 -1.67
N ILE A 18 4.74 -5.15 -1.35
CA ILE A 18 6.00 -4.81 -2.02
C ILE A 18 7.25 -5.32 -1.29
N ALA A 19 7.10 -5.87 -0.09
CA ALA A 19 8.23 -6.45 0.63
C ALA A 19 8.85 -7.59 -0.19
N PRO A 20 10.17 -7.59 -0.42
CA PRO A 20 10.81 -8.68 -1.11
C PRO A 20 10.68 -9.95 -0.25
N PRO A 21 10.44 -11.12 -0.86
CA PRO A 21 10.39 -12.38 -0.14
C PRO A 21 11.74 -12.61 0.55
N ILE A 22 11.72 -12.73 1.89
CA ILE A 22 12.89 -12.98 2.73
C ILE A 22 13.30 -14.45 2.57
N CYS A 23 13.79 -14.83 1.39
CA CYS A 23 14.17 -16.20 1.09
C CYS A 23 15.67 -16.38 0.89
N CYS A 24 16.44 -15.29 0.81
CA CYS A 24 17.85 -15.33 0.46
C CYS A 24 18.73 -14.82 1.60
N THR A 25 19.66 -15.65 2.07
CA THR A 25 20.71 -15.28 3.03
C THR A 25 21.67 -14.21 2.48
N ASN A 26 21.75 -14.06 1.16
CA ASN A 26 22.53 -13.02 0.47
C ASN A 26 21.66 -12.28 -0.57
N PRO A 27 20.99 -11.17 -0.19
CA PRO A 27 20.21 -10.38 -1.13
C PRO A 27 21.09 -9.73 -2.21
N THR A 28 20.58 -9.64 -3.44
CA THR A 28 21.29 -8.95 -4.53
C THR A 28 21.46 -7.46 -4.21
N PRO A 29 22.38 -6.74 -4.88
CA PRO A 29 22.54 -5.30 -4.69
C PRO A 29 21.22 -4.52 -4.81
N PHE A 30 20.38 -4.85 -5.80
CA PHE A 30 19.08 -4.20 -6.00
C PHE A 30 18.08 -4.48 -4.87
N HIS A 31 18.05 -5.70 -4.33
CA HIS A 31 17.21 -5.99 -3.16
C HIS A 31 17.67 -5.23 -1.92
N ARG A 32 19.00 -5.08 -1.72
CA ARG A 32 19.54 -4.25 -0.64
C ARG A 32 19.18 -2.78 -0.81
N ALA A 33 19.33 -2.23 -2.01
CA ALA A 33 18.94 -0.87 -2.34
C ALA A 33 17.44 -0.65 -2.09
N PHE A 34 16.59 -1.60 -2.51
CA PHE A 34 15.16 -1.56 -2.26
C PHE A 34 14.83 -1.57 -0.77
N SER A 35 15.46 -2.46 0.01
CA SER A 35 15.29 -2.49 1.47
C SER A 35 15.71 -1.18 2.13
N MET A 36 16.79 -0.55 1.67
CA MET A 36 17.22 0.75 2.16
C MET A 36 16.19 1.85 1.83
N ALA A 37 15.67 1.88 0.61
CA ALA A 37 14.60 2.81 0.23
C ALA A 37 13.34 2.61 1.08
N MET A 38 12.91 1.37 1.30
CA MET A 38 11.79 1.04 2.19
C MET A 38 11.98 1.60 3.60
N ILE A 39 13.19 1.51 4.17
CA ILE A 39 13.52 2.04 5.49
C ILE A 39 13.36 3.56 5.54
N GLU A 40 13.82 4.28 4.51
CA GLU A 40 13.67 5.73 4.44
C GLU A 40 12.19 6.12 4.29
N VAL A 41 11.43 5.46 3.41
CA VAL A 41 10.00 5.74 3.22
C VAL A 41 9.17 5.42 4.47
N SER A 42 9.55 4.41 5.25
CA SER A 42 8.84 4.02 6.48
C SER A 42 8.95 5.06 7.60
N LYS A 43 10.05 5.80 7.66
CA LYS A 43 10.35 6.70 8.78
C LYS A 43 9.71 8.07 8.59
N LYS A 44 9.18 8.62 9.69
CA LYS A 44 8.66 9.99 9.73
C LYS A 44 9.67 11.02 9.21
N ASP A 45 10.90 10.94 9.69
CA ASP A 45 12.01 11.82 9.29
C ASP A 45 12.98 11.13 8.32
N GLY A 46 12.50 10.15 7.56
CA GLY A 46 13.34 9.44 6.58
C GLY A 46 13.66 10.29 5.35
N ASP A 47 14.78 9.98 4.72
CA ASP A 47 15.30 10.73 3.57
C ASP A 47 14.65 10.26 2.27
N LEU A 48 13.59 10.97 1.84
CA LEU A 48 12.84 10.64 0.63
C LEU A 48 13.65 10.86 -0.64
N ASP A 49 14.55 11.84 -0.69
CA ASP A 49 15.40 12.09 -1.87
C ASP A 49 16.40 10.94 -2.07
N ARG A 50 16.97 10.44 -0.97
CA ARG A 50 17.78 9.24 -0.97
C ARG A 50 16.97 8.01 -1.41
N ALA A 51 15.75 7.86 -0.91
CA ALA A 51 14.87 6.75 -1.31
C ALA A 51 14.61 6.77 -2.83
N VAL A 52 14.25 7.94 -3.38
CA VAL A 52 14.05 8.13 -4.82
C VAL A 52 15.31 7.79 -5.61
N SER A 53 16.48 8.25 -5.16
CA SER A 53 17.76 7.98 -5.83
C SER A 53 18.05 6.47 -5.92
N LEU A 54 17.86 5.73 -4.82
CA LEU A 54 18.03 4.28 -4.78
C LEU A 54 17.06 3.55 -5.73
N LEU A 55 15.81 4.00 -5.78
CA LEU A 55 14.78 3.39 -6.62
C LEU A 55 15.00 3.67 -8.11
N GLN A 56 15.46 4.87 -8.45
CA GLN A 56 15.85 5.22 -9.82
C GLN A 56 17.03 4.38 -10.31
N GLU A 57 18.01 4.11 -9.45
CA GLU A 57 19.12 3.20 -9.78
C GLU A 57 18.62 1.79 -10.12
N ILE A 58 17.68 1.25 -9.34
CA ILE A 58 17.05 -0.05 -9.62
C ILE A 58 16.38 0.00 -10.99
N ILE A 59 15.47 0.95 -11.22
CA ILE A 59 14.69 1.05 -12.46
C ILE A 59 15.59 1.22 -13.70
N ALA A 60 16.69 1.95 -13.57
CA ALA A 60 17.64 2.16 -14.66
C ALA A 60 18.48 0.90 -14.98
N SER A 61 18.59 -0.04 -14.03
CA SER A 61 19.57 -1.13 -14.08
C SER A 61 18.98 -2.53 -14.20
N VAL A 62 17.71 -2.72 -13.83
CA VAL A 62 17.05 -4.04 -13.86
C VAL A 62 16.04 -4.14 -15.00
N PRO A 63 15.84 -5.34 -15.57
CA PRO A 63 14.79 -5.58 -16.56
C PRO A 63 13.37 -5.39 -15.99
N PRO A 64 12.40 -4.90 -16.78
CA PRO A 64 11.01 -4.72 -16.34
C PRO A 64 10.31 -6.00 -15.87
N GLU A 65 10.73 -7.16 -16.37
CA GLU A 65 10.18 -8.45 -15.97
C GLU A 65 10.64 -8.94 -14.58
N TRP A 66 11.60 -8.25 -13.95
CA TRP A 66 12.02 -8.58 -12.60
C TRP A 66 11.07 -7.94 -11.58
N MET A 67 10.58 -8.73 -10.63
CA MET A 67 9.68 -8.26 -9.57
C MET A 67 10.17 -6.99 -8.83
N VAL A 68 11.48 -6.86 -8.60
CA VAL A 68 12.05 -5.67 -7.93
C VAL A 68 11.87 -4.38 -8.75
N PHE A 69 11.75 -4.47 -10.08
CA PHE A 69 11.40 -3.35 -10.95
C PHE A 69 10.00 -2.82 -10.61
N GLU A 70 9.02 -3.73 -10.59
CA GLU A 70 7.63 -3.39 -10.28
C GLU A 70 7.49 -2.85 -8.86
N GLN A 71 8.13 -3.51 -7.88
CA GLN A 71 8.16 -3.07 -6.49
C GLN A 71 8.76 -1.66 -6.35
N ALA A 72 9.84 -1.36 -7.09
CA ALA A 72 10.44 -0.04 -7.07
C ALA A 72 9.50 1.04 -7.64
N GLY A 73 8.78 0.74 -8.73
CA GLY A 73 7.75 1.62 -9.28
C GLY A 73 6.60 1.87 -8.29
N GLN A 74 6.11 0.82 -7.64
CA GLN A 74 5.05 0.94 -6.63
C GLN A 74 5.51 1.78 -5.42
N LEU A 75 6.76 1.63 -4.97
CA LEU A 75 7.30 2.45 -3.88
C LEU A 75 7.48 3.93 -4.27
N LEU A 76 7.86 4.22 -5.53
CA LEU A 76 7.87 5.60 -6.03
C LEU A 76 6.48 6.22 -6.01
N ASN A 77 5.43 5.46 -6.36
CA ASN A 77 4.05 5.95 -6.25
C ASN A 77 3.67 6.28 -4.80
N VAL A 78 4.12 5.47 -3.83
CA VAL A 78 3.93 5.75 -2.39
C VAL A 78 4.68 7.02 -1.97
N ILE A 79 5.90 7.26 -2.47
CA ILE A 79 6.62 8.51 -2.20
C ILE A 79 5.85 9.71 -2.76
N GLY A 80 5.31 9.60 -3.98
CA GLY A 80 4.42 10.61 -4.56
C GLY A 80 3.20 10.89 -3.68
N TRP A 81 2.53 9.83 -3.24
CA TRP A 81 1.38 9.91 -2.35
C TRP A 81 1.72 10.60 -1.02
N ARG A 82 2.79 10.17 -0.37
CA ARG A 82 3.29 10.75 0.89
C ARG A 82 3.64 12.23 0.73
N THR A 83 4.38 12.58 -0.32
CA THR A 83 4.84 13.97 -0.52
C THR A 83 3.72 14.93 -0.93
N GLN A 84 2.71 14.44 -1.65
CA GLN A 84 1.57 15.25 -2.09
C GLN A 84 0.51 15.42 -0.99
N TYR A 85 0.16 14.35 -0.28
CA TYR A 85 -1.02 14.33 0.59
C TYR A 85 -0.69 14.12 2.08
N HIS A 86 0.37 13.37 2.40
CA HIS A 86 0.65 12.91 3.78
C HIS A 86 2.07 13.25 4.23
N LYS A 87 2.46 14.54 4.11
CA LYS A 87 3.81 15.01 4.49
C LYS A 87 4.11 14.76 5.96
N GLU A 88 3.09 14.93 6.81
CA GLU A 88 3.14 14.57 8.22
C GLU A 88 2.95 13.05 8.37
N TRP A 89 4.02 12.31 8.11
CA TRP A 89 4.00 10.85 8.21
C TRP A 89 3.84 10.39 9.66
N PHE A 90 3.20 9.24 9.85
CA PHE A 90 2.94 8.72 11.19
C PHE A 90 4.23 8.24 11.87
N PRO A 91 4.31 8.29 13.21
CA PRO A 91 5.46 7.78 13.93
C PRO A 91 5.47 6.24 13.95
N PRO A 92 6.64 5.58 14.09
CA PRO A 92 6.77 4.12 13.98
C PRO A 92 5.96 3.31 15.00
N ASP A 93 5.63 3.91 16.13
CA ASP A 93 4.84 3.32 17.22
C ASP A 93 3.32 3.41 16.99
N ARG A 94 2.88 4.09 15.92
CA ARG A 94 1.47 4.18 15.57
C ARG A 94 0.94 2.78 15.23
N LYS A 95 0.00 2.31 16.05
CA LYS A 95 -0.68 1.04 15.85
C LYS A 95 -1.65 1.12 14.68
N VAL A 96 -1.65 0.08 13.84
CA VAL A 96 -2.74 -0.20 12.90
C VAL A 96 -4.02 -0.53 13.63
N ARG A 97 -5.15 -0.30 12.97
CA ARG A 97 -6.46 -0.58 13.53
C ARG A 97 -6.72 -2.07 13.62
N SER A 98 -7.50 -2.45 14.63
CA SER A 98 -8.10 -3.78 14.72
C SER A 98 -9.46 -3.71 14.05
N PHE A 99 -9.67 -4.55 13.04
CA PHE A 99 -10.93 -4.67 12.32
C PHE A 99 -11.65 -5.95 12.76
N LYS A 100 -12.95 -5.86 12.98
CA LYS A 100 -13.81 -6.99 13.36
C LYS A 100 -14.44 -7.58 12.11
N PRO A 101 -14.10 -8.82 11.72
CA PRO A 101 -14.71 -9.46 10.57
C PRO A 101 -16.23 -9.51 10.70
N GLY A 102 -16.93 -9.04 9.67
CA GLY A 102 -18.38 -9.15 9.56
C GLY A 102 -18.79 -10.33 8.66
N VAL A 103 -19.95 -10.18 8.00
CA VAL A 103 -20.52 -11.19 7.11
C VAL A 103 -19.63 -11.41 5.87
N CYS A 104 -18.99 -10.34 5.39
CA CYS A 104 -18.10 -10.37 4.24
C CYS A 104 -16.65 -10.69 4.62
N GLY A 105 -16.34 -10.93 5.90
CA GLY A 105 -14.98 -11.17 6.40
C GLY A 105 -14.13 -12.14 5.56
N PRO A 106 -14.64 -13.32 5.16
CA PRO A 106 -13.90 -14.24 4.28
C PRO A 106 -13.59 -13.65 2.89
N HIS A 107 -14.51 -12.86 2.33
CA HIS A 107 -14.33 -12.18 1.05
C HIS A 107 -13.31 -11.05 1.15
N VAL A 108 -13.30 -10.31 2.28
CA VAL A 108 -12.27 -9.29 2.56
C VAL A 108 -10.89 -9.93 2.63
N ALA A 109 -10.76 -11.06 3.34
CA ALA A 109 -9.50 -11.79 3.42
C ALA A 109 -9.02 -12.27 2.03
N HIS A 110 -9.95 -12.73 1.18
CA HIS A 110 -9.65 -13.13 -0.19
C HIS A 110 -9.22 -11.94 -1.06
N ALA A 111 -9.93 -10.81 -0.98
CA ALA A 111 -9.54 -9.59 -1.69
C ALA A 111 -8.16 -9.09 -1.26
N TYR A 112 -7.85 -9.17 0.03
CA TYR A 112 -6.54 -8.81 0.54
C TYR A 112 -5.44 -9.73 -0.01
N ALA A 113 -5.67 -11.05 -0.06
CA ALA A 113 -4.72 -11.99 -0.65
C ALA A 113 -4.47 -11.73 -2.15
N LEU A 114 -5.53 -11.41 -2.91
CA LEU A 114 -5.42 -11.00 -4.32
C LEU A 114 -4.58 -9.73 -4.46
N MET A 115 -4.82 -8.72 -3.62
CA MET A 115 -4.02 -7.49 -3.58
C MET A 115 -2.55 -7.76 -3.24
N GLN A 116 -2.26 -8.63 -2.26
CA GLN A 116 -0.89 -8.97 -1.87
C GLN A 116 -0.12 -9.71 -2.98
N THR A 117 -0.83 -10.43 -3.86
CA THR A 117 -0.24 -11.18 -4.98
C THR A 117 -0.18 -10.38 -6.29
N GLY A 118 -0.62 -9.12 -6.27
CA GLY A 118 -0.66 -8.26 -7.46
C GLY A 118 -1.80 -8.55 -8.43
N ALA A 119 -2.76 -9.41 -8.07
CA ALA A 119 -3.96 -9.69 -8.86
C ALA A 119 -5.00 -8.55 -8.72
N ASP A 120 -4.63 -7.36 -9.17
CA ASP A 120 -5.35 -6.11 -8.89
C ASP A 120 -6.77 -6.09 -9.43
N ASP A 121 -6.99 -6.56 -10.65
CA ASP A 121 -8.31 -6.53 -11.29
C ASP A 121 -9.31 -7.40 -10.52
N ASP A 122 -8.89 -8.60 -10.11
CA ASP A 122 -9.71 -9.51 -9.31
C ASP A 122 -9.96 -8.96 -7.91
N ALA A 123 -8.93 -8.39 -7.28
CA ALA A 123 -9.06 -7.73 -5.98
C ALA A 123 -10.04 -6.56 -6.06
N LEU A 124 -9.92 -5.69 -7.08
CA LEU A 124 -10.79 -4.53 -7.32
C LEU A 124 -12.24 -4.93 -7.59
N HIS A 125 -12.45 -6.00 -8.35
CA HIS A 125 -13.79 -6.54 -8.59
C HIS A 125 -14.42 -7.02 -7.27
N LEU A 126 -13.67 -7.78 -6.46
CA LEU A 126 -14.19 -8.33 -5.21
C LEU A 126 -14.47 -7.24 -4.16
N VAL A 127 -13.57 -6.28 -3.97
CA VAL A 127 -13.82 -5.16 -3.03
C VAL A 127 -14.99 -4.30 -3.46
N SER A 128 -15.21 -4.09 -4.77
CA SER A 128 -16.36 -3.33 -5.27
C SER A 128 -17.68 -4.01 -4.90
N ARG A 129 -17.73 -5.34 -4.97
CA ARG A 129 -18.89 -6.11 -4.50
C ARG A 129 -19.09 -6.01 -2.99
N ILE A 130 -18.02 -6.11 -2.18
CA ILE A 130 -18.11 -5.98 -0.72
C ILE A 130 -18.63 -4.59 -0.33
N ILE A 131 -18.14 -3.52 -0.98
CA ILE A 131 -18.58 -2.15 -0.72
C ILE A 131 -20.05 -1.96 -1.09
N HIS A 132 -20.53 -2.59 -2.16
CA HIS A 132 -21.91 -2.47 -2.64
C HIS A 132 -22.92 -3.33 -1.86
N GLU A 133 -22.55 -4.58 -1.56
CA GLU A 133 -23.43 -5.60 -0.98
C GLU A 133 -23.26 -5.73 0.56
N GLY A 134 -22.22 -5.12 1.12
CA GLY A 134 -21.86 -5.23 2.53
C GLY A 134 -22.81 -4.51 3.48
N VAL A 135 -22.69 -4.82 4.77
CA VAL A 135 -23.47 -4.17 5.82
C VAL A 135 -22.92 -2.74 6.04
N PRO A 136 -23.76 -1.69 5.90
CA PRO A 136 -23.32 -0.31 6.13
C PRO A 136 -22.66 -0.12 7.50
N GLY A 137 -21.53 0.59 7.52
CA GLY A 137 -20.74 0.83 8.73
C GLY A 137 -19.97 -0.38 9.26
N SER A 138 -19.96 -1.52 8.56
CA SER A 138 -19.14 -2.66 8.94
C SER A 138 -17.66 -2.44 8.60
N ASP A 139 -16.79 -3.01 9.43
CA ASP A 139 -15.35 -3.06 9.19
C ASP A 139 -14.99 -3.78 7.88
N ASP A 140 -15.88 -4.61 7.33
CA ASP A 140 -15.69 -5.24 6.03
C ASP A 140 -15.69 -4.21 4.89
N ILE A 141 -16.63 -3.25 4.91
CA ILE A 141 -16.67 -2.17 3.92
C ILE A 141 -15.44 -1.27 4.07
N TYR A 142 -15.09 -0.91 5.31
CA TYR A 142 -13.89 -0.10 5.56
C TYR A 142 -12.63 -0.78 5.04
N MET A 143 -12.43 -2.06 5.35
CA MET A 143 -11.29 -2.83 4.85
C MET A 143 -11.29 -2.94 3.31
N ALA A 144 -12.44 -3.17 2.69
CA ALA A 144 -12.55 -3.22 1.23
C ALA A 144 -12.14 -1.89 0.57
N SER A 145 -12.55 -0.76 1.16
CA SER A 145 -12.14 0.57 0.69
C SER A 145 -10.65 0.85 0.91
N LEU A 146 -10.05 0.39 2.02
CA LEU A 146 -8.60 0.50 2.25
C LEU A 146 -7.80 -0.35 1.26
N ILE A 147 -8.25 -1.57 0.96
CA ILE A 147 -7.65 -2.43 -0.07
C ILE A 147 -7.70 -1.74 -1.44
N ARG A 148 -8.88 -1.20 -1.82
CA ARG A 148 -9.07 -0.47 -3.06
C ARG A 148 -8.15 0.76 -3.15
N THR A 149 -8.04 1.52 -2.06
CA THR A 149 -7.13 2.66 -1.95
C THR A 149 -5.68 2.24 -2.18
N ALA A 150 -5.22 1.19 -1.49
CA ALA A 150 -3.86 0.71 -1.59
C ALA A 150 -3.51 0.27 -3.02
N ILE A 151 -4.43 -0.41 -3.71
CA ILE A 151 -4.26 -0.79 -5.13
C ILE A 151 -4.13 0.46 -6.01
N TYR A 152 -4.99 1.46 -5.84
CA TYR A 152 -4.90 2.70 -6.63
C TYR A 152 -3.58 3.43 -6.43
N ILE A 153 -3.07 3.48 -5.20
CA ILE A 153 -1.75 4.07 -4.92
C ILE A 153 -0.65 3.25 -5.61
N CYS A 154 -0.65 1.91 -5.49
CA CYS A 154 0.32 1.04 -6.17
C CYS A 154 0.30 1.23 -7.69
N GLN A 155 -0.87 1.44 -8.30
CA GLN A 155 -1.05 1.70 -9.74
C GLN A 155 -0.67 3.13 -10.17
N GLY A 156 -0.29 4.01 -9.23
CA GLY A 156 0.00 5.42 -9.51
C GLY A 156 -1.25 6.29 -9.72
N ARG A 157 -2.44 5.73 -9.47
CA ARG A 157 -3.74 6.44 -9.52
C ARG A 157 -4.00 7.13 -8.18
N ILE A 158 -3.03 7.92 -7.73
CA ILE A 158 -2.95 8.49 -6.37
C ILE A 158 -4.20 9.31 -6.04
N ASP A 159 -4.65 10.16 -6.95
CA ASP A 159 -5.81 11.03 -6.73
C ASP A 159 -7.10 10.24 -6.46
N MET A 160 -7.25 9.07 -7.09
CA MET A 160 -8.40 8.21 -6.83
C MET A 160 -8.30 7.47 -5.50
N GLY A 161 -7.09 7.08 -5.10
CA GLY A 161 -6.85 6.53 -3.76
C GLY A 161 -7.21 7.54 -2.67
N GLU A 162 -6.85 8.80 -2.88
CA GLU A 162 -7.22 9.89 -1.98
C GLU A 162 -8.72 10.21 -1.97
N GLU A 163 -9.38 10.15 -3.13
CA GLU A 163 -10.84 10.26 -3.18
C GLU A 163 -11.50 9.13 -2.38
N GLU A 164 -11.04 7.89 -2.54
CA GLU A 164 -11.55 6.75 -1.79
C GLU A 164 -11.41 6.95 -0.28
N LEU A 165 -10.24 7.44 0.18
CA LEU A 165 -10.03 7.79 1.57
C LEU A 165 -11.00 8.86 2.06
N ARG A 166 -11.28 9.89 1.25
CA ARG A 166 -12.24 10.93 1.62
C ARG A 166 -13.66 10.38 1.76
N LEU A 167 -14.06 9.43 0.90
CA LEU A 167 -15.38 8.80 0.96
C LEU A 167 -15.59 7.93 2.19
N ILE A 168 -14.55 7.22 2.67
CA ILE A 168 -14.60 6.43 3.92
C ILE A 168 -15.08 7.28 5.11
N HIS A 169 -14.82 8.59 5.12
CA HIS A 169 -15.20 9.49 6.21
C HIS A 169 -16.66 9.95 6.16
N GLN A 170 -17.35 9.74 5.04
CA GLN A 170 -18.72 10.18 4.82
C GLN A 170 -19.75 9.06 5.10
N THR A 171 -19.28 7.81 5.24
CA THR A 171 -20.04 6.61 5.61
C THR A 171 -19.92 6.26 7.09
#